data_AF-A0A1G6VME7-F1
#
_entry.id   AF-A0A1G6VME7-F1
#
_cell.length_a   1.000
_cell.length_b   1.000
_cell.length_c   1.000
_cell.angle_alpha   90.00
_cell.angle_beta   90.00
_cell.angle_gamma   90.00
#
_symmetry.space_group_name_H-M   'P 1'
#
loop_
_entity.id
_entity.type
_entity.pdbx_description
1 polymer ?
#
loop_
_entity_poly.entity_id
_entity_poly.type
_entity_poly.pdbx_seq_one_letter_code
_entity_poly.pdbx_strand_id
1 'polypeptide(L)'
;MAVTQDQVLAFAIYEIRQLLAYHLGSDDTPDPAVKAAAHLAYALHNQADAILQGRTFDPQQAIESLNVVDRMLATNFQARFLQSVSHDV
;
A
#
# COMPACT_ATOMS: atom_id res chain seq x y z
N MET A 1 -19.15 18.76 -2.97
CA MET A 1 -17.83 18.61 -2.33
C MET A 1 -16.78 18.57 -3.41
N ALA A 2 -15.63 19.22 -3.22
CA ALA A 2 -14.50 19.09 -4.14
C ALA A 2 -13.72 17.82 -3.80
N VAL A 3 -13.29 17.06 -4.81
CA VAL A 3 -12.44 15.88 -4.65
C VAL A 3 -11.01 16.33 -4.29
N THR A 4 -10.39 15.69 -3.30
CA THR A 4 -9.02 15.99 -2.88
C THR A 4 -7.99 15.08 -3.57
N GLN A 5 -6.72 15.48 -3.58
CA GLN A 5 -5.63 14.65 -4.11
C GLN A 5 -5.53 13.31 -3.37
N ASP A 6 -5.66 13.33 -2.04
CA ASP A 6 -5.63 12.13 -1.21
C ASP A 6 -6.75 11.15 -1.56
N GLN A 7 -7.95 11.64 -1.86
CA GLN A 7 -9.08 10.79 -2.28
C GLN A 7 -8.80 10.09 -3.61
N VAL A 8 -8.18 10.77 -4.58
CA VAL A 8 -7.81 10.17 -5.86
C VAL A 8 -6.77 9.07 -5.68
N LEU A 9 -5.73 9.33 -4.89
CA LEU A 9 -4.67 8.35 -4.63
C LEU A 9 -5.16 7.17 -3.79
N ALA A 10 -5.97 7.42 -2.77
CA ALA A 10 -6.60 6.38 -1.96
C ALA A 10 -7.51 5.49 -2.81
N PHE A 11 -8.33 6.07 -3.70
CA PHE A 11 -9.15 5.31 -4.62
C PHE A 11 -8.31 4.41 -5.53
N ALA A 12 -7.20 4.91 -6.08
CA ALA A 12 -6.31 4.11 -6.91
C ALA A 12 -5.73 2.90 -6.15
N ILE A 13 -5.27 3.09 -4.91
CA ILE A 13 -4.76 2.00 -4.07
C ILE A 13 -5.86 0.98 -3.74
N TYR A 14 -7.07 1.46 -3.42
CA TYR A 14 -8.22 0.60 -3.17
C TYR A 14 -8.53 -0.28 -4.38
N GLU A 15 -8.63 0.30 -5.58
CA GLU A 15 -8.89 -0.45 -6.82
C GLU A 15 -7.77 -1.43 -7.16
N ILE A 16 -6.50 -1.03 -7.04
CA ILE A 16 -5.36 -1.94 -7.27
C ILE A 16 -5.43 -3.14 -6.31
N ARG A 17 -5.79 -2.94 -5.04
CA ARG A 17 -5.98 -4.03 -4.08
C ARG A 17 -7.10 -4.97 -4.52
N GLN A 18 -8.20 -4.45 -5.07
CA GLN A 18 -9.29 -5.29 -5.58
C GLN A 18 -8.85 -6.12 -6.78
N LEU A 19 -8.15 -5.50 -7.74
CA LEU A 19 -7.63 -6.17 -8.94
C LEU A 19 -6.61 -7.26 -8.59
N LEU A 20 -5.79 -7.04 -7.56
CA LEU A 20 -4.74 -7.97 -7.15
C LEU A 20 -5.17 -8.98 -6.09
N ALA A 21 -6.44 -8.99 -5.66
CA ALA A 21 -6.90 -9.81 -4.54
C ALA A 21 -6.63 -11.31 -4.71
N TYR A 22 -6.72 -11.83 -5.95
CA TYR A 22 -6.43 -13.24 -6.26
C TYR A 22 -4.96 -13.63 -6.12
N HIS A 23 -4.04 -12.66 -6.10
CA HIS A 23 -2.61 -12.90 -5.95
C HIS A 23 -2.15 -12.95 -4.49
N LEU A 24 -3.05 -12.69 -3.53
CA LEU A 24 -2.75 -12.79 -2.11
C LEU A 24 -2.81 -14.25 -1.64
N GLY A 25 -1.70 -14.77 -1.11
CA GLY A 25 -1.64 -16.12 -0.53
C GLY A 25 -1.72 -17.28 -1.52
N SER A 26 -1.79 -16.99 -2.82
CA SER A 26 -1.72 -18.02 -3.86
C SER A 26 -0.26 -18.35 -4.19
N ASP A 27 0.14 -19.60 -3.95
CA ASP A 27 1.45 -20.12 -4.37
C ASP A 27 1.56 -20.23 -5.91
N ASP A 28 0.44 -20.13 -6.62
CA ASP A 28 0.36 -20.17 -8.09
C ASP A 28 0.66 -18.82 -8.76
N THR A 29 1.01 -17.75 -8.02
CA THR A 29 1.46 -16.49 -8.65
C THR A 29 2.94 -16.63 -9.02
N PRO A 30 3.30 -16.87 -10.29
CA PRO A 30 4.68 -17.22 -10.65
C PRO A 30 5.58 -15.99 -10.74
N ASP A 31 4.99 -14.77 -10.75
CA ASP A 31 5.72 -13.51 -10.84
C ASP A 31 5.88 -12.87 -9.45
N PRO A 32 7.12 -12.82 -8.90
CA PRO A 32 7.40 -12.17 -7.63
C PRO A 32 7.00 -10.69 -7.60
N ALA A 33 7.04 -9.99 -8.74
CA ALA A 33 6.66 -8.59 -8.82
C ALA A 33 5.15 -8.41 -8.62
N VAL A 34 4.32 -9.30 -9.19
CA VAL A 34 2.87 -9.29 -9.00
C VAL A 34 2.52 -9.60 -7.54
N LYS A 35 3.20 -10.58 -6.94
CA LYS A 35 3.04 -10.91 -5.51
C LYS A 35 3.41 -9.71 -4.62
N ALA A 36 4.54 -9.06 -4.89
CA ALA A 36 4.95 -7.86 -4.17
C ALA A 36 3.95 -6.70 -4.31
N ALA A 37 3.42 -6.47 -5.52
CA ALA A 37 2.40 -5.45 -5.76
C ALA A 37 1.10 -5.75 -5.01
N ALA A 38 0.65 -7.01 -4.99
CA ALA A 38 -0.55 -7.42 -4.28
C ALA A 38 -0.43 -7.16 -2.77
N HIS A 39 0.71 -7.55 -2.18
CA HIS A 39 0.96 -7.34 -0.76
C HIS A 39 1.21 -5.87 -0.41
N LEU A 40 1.83 -5.08 -1.29
CA LEU A 40 1.95 -3.63 -1.11
C LEU A 40 0.57 -2.96 -1.09
N ALA A 41 -0.30 -3.28 -2.05
CA ALA A 41 -1.66 -2.75 -2.09
C ALA A 41 -2.45 -3.18 -0.85
N TYR A 42 -2.28 -4.43 -0.42
CA TYR A 42 -2.87 -4.93 0.83
C TYR A 42 -2.32 -4.23 2.08
N ALA A 43 -1.04 -3.85 2.15
CA ALA A 43 -0.52 -3.12 3.30
C ALA A 43 -1.17 -1.74 3.46
N LEU A 44 -1.56 -1.10 2.36
CA LEU A 44 -2.05 0.29 2.36
C LEU A 44 -3.58 0.42 2.29
N HIS A 45 -4.31 -0.65 1.98
CA HIS A 45 -5.75 -0.55 1.67
C HIS A 45 -6.61 -0.06 2.84
N ASN A 46 -6.28 -0.39 4.09
CA ASN A 46 -7.04 0.09 5.25
C ASN A 46 -6.95 1.61 5.39
N GLN A 47 -5.78 2.17 5.05
CA GLN A 47 -5.52 3.59 5.14
C GLN A 47 -6.12 4.35 3.95
N ALA A 48 -6.10 3.73 2.77
CA ALA A 48 -6.87 4.20 1.62
C ALA A 48 -8.38 4.24 1.90
N ASP A 49 -8.94 3.16 2.47
CA ASP A 49 -10.35 3.11 2.86
C ASP A 49 -10.71 4.15 3.93
N ALA A 50 -9.80 4.41 4.88
CA ALA A 50 -9.99 5.49 5.86
C ALA A 50 -10.17 6.86 5.18
N ILE A 51 -9.30 7.23 4.24
CA ILE A 51 -9.42 8.47 3.47
C ILE A 51 -10.76 8.55 2.71
N LEU A 52 -11.15 7.47 2.03
CA LEU A 52 -12.37 7.42 1.23
C LEU A 52 -13.64 7.55 2.09
N GLN A 53 -13.60 7.05 3.32
CA GLN A 53 -14.70 7.15 4.28
C GLN A 53 -14.70 8.46 5.09
N GLY A 54 -13.77 9.38 4.82
CA GLY A 54 -13.63 10.62 5.59
C GLY A 54 -13.11 10.40 7.01
N ARG A 55 -12.44 9.27 7.25
CA ARG A 55 -11.73 8.95 8.50
C ARG A 55 -10.27 9.41 8.41
N THR A 56 -9.57 9.36 9.54
CA THR A 56 -8.16 9.76 9.64
C THR A 56 -7.25 8.67 9.09
N PHE A 57 -6.32 9.05 8.22
CA PHE A 57 -5.18 8.24 7.81
C PHE A 57 -4.11 8.22 8.91
N ASP A 58 -3.59 7.04 9.24
CA ASP A 58 -2.50 6.83 10.20
C ASP A 58 -1.19 6.50 9.46
N PRO A 59 -0.25 7.47 9.38
CA PRO A 59 1.04 7.24 8.73
C PRO A 59 1.91 6.20 9.42
N GLN A 60 1.85 6.09 10.75
CA GLN A 60 2.68 5.13 11.48
C GLN A 60 2.20 3.70 11.18
N GLN A 61 0.89 3.47 11.21
CA GLN A 61 0.33 2.16 10.85
C GLN A 61 0.64 1.79 9.39
N ALA A 62 0.61 2.75 8.46
CA ALA A 62 0.99 2.52 7.07
C ALA A 62 2.46 2.06 6.96
N ILE A 63 3.38 2.77 7.64
CA ILE A 63 4.82 2.47 7.66
C ILE A 63 5.09 1.09 8.28
N GLU A 64 4.41 0.76 9.38
CA GLU A 64 4.50 -0.56 10.01
C GLU A 64 4.02 -1.67 9.08
N SER A 65 2.94 -1.44 8.35
CA SER A 65 2.41 -2.40 7.38
C SER A 65 3.38 -2.64 6.22
N LEU A 66 4.11 -1.62 5.77
CA LEU A 66 5.18 -1.77 4.77
C LEU A 66 6.33 -2.66 5.29
N ASN A 67 6.75 -2.48 6.55
CA ASN A 67 7.79 -3.30 7.18
C ASN A 67 7.38 -4.79 7.27
N VAL A 68 6.10 -5.08 7.53
CA VAL A 68 5.59 -6.45 7.53
C VAL A 68 5.73 -7.09 6.15
N VAL A 69 5.39 -6.37 5.07
CA VAL A 69 5.57 -6.86 3.70
C VAL A 69 7.04 -7.07 3.36
N ASP A 70 7.90 -6.13 3.74
CA ASP A 70 9.34 -6.21 3.52
C ASP A 70 9.96 -7.46 4.14
N ARG A 71 9.57 -7.80 5.37
CA ARG A 71 10.02 -9.04 6.04
C ARG A 71 9.50 -10.30 5.36
N MET A 72 8.25 -10.27 4.90
CA MET A 72 7.60 -11.44 4.31
C MET A 72 8.12 -11.77 2.90
N LEU A 73 8.46 -10.74 2.11
CA LEU A 73 8.83 -10.90 0.70
C LEU A 73 10.28 -10.51 0.39
N ALA A 74 11.08 -10.19 1.42
CA ALA A 74 12.43 -9.66 1.28
C ALA A 74 12.50 -8.41 0.37
N THR A 75 11.49 -7.54 0.46
CA THR A 75 11.42 -6.25 -0.26
C THR A 75 11.98 -5.11 0.61
N ASN A 76 11.96 -3.88 0.07
CA ASN A 76 12.47 -2.67 0.74
C ASN A 76 11.56 -1.44 0.58
N PHE A 77 10.24 -1.64 0.50
CA PHE A 77 9.27 -0.57 0.31
C PHE A 77 9.33 0.48 1.40
N GLN A 78 9.45 0.08 2.67
CA GLN A 78 9.51 1.02 3.80
C GLN A 78 10.73 1.92 3.68
N ALA A 79 11.91 1.33 3.47
CA ALA A 79 13.17 2.06 3.36
C ALA A 79 13.15 3.03 2.16
N ARG A 80 12.66 2.57 1.00
CA ARG A 80 12.52 3.41 -0.20
C ARG A 80 11.56 4.57 0.02
N PHE A 81 10.44 4.34 0.71
CA PHE A 81 9.50 5.40 1.07
C PHE A 81 10.16 6.43 1.99
N LEU A 82 10.76 6.00 3.10
CA LEU A 82 11.45 6.89 4.04
C LEU A 82 12.54 7.71 3.35
N GLN A 83 13.32 7.10 2.46
CA GLN A 83 14.34 7.80 1.68
C GLN A 83 13.74 8.86 0.73
N SER A 84 12.60 8.56 0.11
CA SER A 84 11.93 9.46 -0.84
C SER A 84 11.36 10.72 -0.18
N VAL A 85 10.92 10.63 1.07
CA VAL A 85 10.39 11.77 1.83
C VAL A 85 11.45 12.46 2.70
N SER A 86 12.61 11.83 2.91
CA SER A 86 13.74 12.43 3.66
C SER A 86 14.63 13.33 2.80
N HIS A 87 14.44 13.37 1.48
CA HIS A 87 15.21 14.24 0.57
C HIS A 87 14.76 15.71 0.58
N ASP A 88 13.76 16.05 1.40
CA ASP A 88 13.19 17.40 1.52
C ASP A 88 13.57 18.11 2.85
N VAL A 89 14.76 17.85 3.41
CA VAL A 89 15.35 18.63 4.52
C VAL A 89 16.74 19.15 4.17
#